data_AF-A0A6N8FIG2-F1
#
_entry.id   AF-A0A6N8FIG2-F1
#
_cell.length_a   1.000
_cell.length_b   1.000
_cell.length_c   1.000
_cell.angle_alpha   90.00
_cell.angle_beta   90.00
_cell.angle_gamma   90.00
#
_symmetry.space_group_name_H-M   'P 1'
#
loop_
_entity.id
_entity.type
_entity.pdbx_description
1 polymer ?
#
loop_
_entity_poly.entity_id
_entity_poly.type
_entity_poly.pdbx_seq_one_letter_code
_entity_poly.pdbx_strand_id
1 'polypeptide(L)'
;MNRILCSVVIIICLIVINGCSGAKENEKFKISDGDPVVMTHDIEDGMEEKLKGVLEYDNETKCLYIKSTIKDDLNKIKVPIWPKGTTAYTENDLHGVKIPDHGTVLEGDTVEGGGGGVDASTLESDCLEKGITFGVTSFNK
;
A
#
# COMPACT_ATOMS: atom_id res chain seq x y z
N MET A 1 3.39 -64.00 30.76
CA MET A 1 3.67 -64.32 29.35
C MET A 1 2.37 -64.73 28.69
N ASN A 2 1.82 -63.89 27.82
CA ASN A 2 0.95 -64.31 26.71
C ASN A 2 0.93 -63.18 25.69
N ARG A 3 1.49 -63.48 24.52
CA ARG A 3 1.60 -62.59 23.36
C ARG A 3 0.36 -62.79 22.52
N ILE A 4 -0.44 -61.76 22.31
CA ILE A 4 -1.43 -61.73 21.23
C ILE A 4 -1.21 -60.43 20.47
N LEU A 5 -0.53 -60.56 19.35
CA LEU A 5 -0.48 -59.58 18.27
C LEU A 5 -1.85 -59.57 17.60
N CYS A 6 -2.61 -58.49 17.77
CA CYS A 6 -3.70 -58.16 16.88
C CYS A 6 -3.47 -56.75 16.34
N SER A 7 -3.00 -56.72 15.09
CA SER A 7 -2.93 -55.56 14.22
C SER A 7 -4.28 -54.84 14.21
N VAL A 8 -4.33 -53.64 14.78
CA VAL A 8 -5.38 -52.68 14.49
C VAL A 8 -4.68 -51.49 13.85
N VAL A 9 -4.70 -51.51 12.52
CA VAL A 9 -4.30 -50.41 11.66
C VAL A 9 -5.32 -49.30 11.89
N ILE A 10 -5.00 -48.36 12.78
CA ILE A 10 -5.82 -47.17 13.00
C ILE A 10 -5.42 -46.15 11.93
N ILE A 11 -6.12 -46.22 10.80
CA ILE A 11 -6.21 -45.14 9.81
C ILE A 11 -6.97 -44.00 10.49
N ILE A 12 -6.26 -43.04 11.07
CA ILE A 12 -6.85 -41.76 11.46
C ILE A 12 -6.80 -40.85 10.24
N CYS A 13 -8.00 -40.59 9.72
CA CYS A 13 -8.27 -39.68 8.63
C CYS A 13 -7.58 -38.32 8.83
N LEU A 14 -6.89 -37.91 7.76
CA LEU A 14 -6.60 -36.53 7.41
C LEU A 14 -7.83 -35.64 7.69
N ILE A 15 -7.78 -34.86 8.77
CA ILE A 15 -8.54 -33.61 8.83
C ILE A 15 -7.53 -32.51 8.59
N VAL A 16 -7.32 -32.26 7.29
CA VAL A 16 -6.78 -31.00 6.81
C VAL A 16 -7.81 -29.96 7.20
N ILE A 17 -7.53 -29.17 8.23
CA ILE A 17 -8.35 -27.99 8.55
C ILE A 17 -8.00 -26.94 7.49
N ASN A 18 -8.55 -27.12 6.30
CA ASN A 18 -8.70 -26.06 5.31
C ASN A 18 -9.65 -25.03 5.91
N GLY A 19 -9.12 -23.84 6.20
CA GLY A 19 -9.95 -22.76 6.69
C GLY A 19 -9.16 -21.55 7.14
N CYS A 20 -8.27 -21.02 6.28
CA CYS A 20 -8.03 -19.57 6.28
C CYS A 20 -9.35 -18.88 5.94
N SER A 21 -10.19 -18.69 6.96
CA SER A 21 -11.44 -17.95 6.88
C SER A 21 -11.26 -16.60 7.56
N GLY A 22 -10.20 -15.88 7.19
CA GLY A 22 -10.17 -14.44 7.32
C GLY A 22 -10.86 -13.88 6.09
N ALA A 23 -12.05 -13.32 6.26
CA ALA A 23 -12.79 -12.66 5.20
C ALA A 23 -11.83 -11.75 4.41
N LYS A 24 -11.74 -11.96 3.09
CA LYS A 24 -11.15 -10.95 2.20
C LYS A 24 -12.14 -9.80 2.17
N GLU A 25 -12.10 -8.96 3.19
CA GLU A 25 -12.68 -7.64 3.06
C GLU A 25 -11.88 -6.95 1.95
N ASN A 26 -12.58 -6.67 0.85
CA ASN A 26 -12.07 -5.82 -0.22
C ASN A 26 -12.09 -4.39 0.30
N GLU A 27 -11.26 -4.11 1.32
CA GLU A 27 -11.09 -2.76 1.83
C GLU A 27 -10.54 -1.91 0.69
N LYS A 28 -11.33 -0.90 0.32
CA LYS A 28 -11.01 0.05 -0.75
C LYS A 28 -9.70 0.79 -0.48
N PHE A 29 -9.34 0.92 0.79
CA PHE A 29 -8.12 1.57 1.25
C PHE A 29 -7.45 0.76 2.36
N LYS A 30 -6.12 0.79 2.43
CA LYS A 30 -5.33 0.15 3.49
C LYS A 30 -4.17 1.03 3.91
N ILE A 31 -3.79 0.95 5.18
CA ILE A 31 -2.59 1.58 5.74
C ILE A 31 -1.66 0.46 6.20
N SER A 32 -0.36 0.64 5.99
CA SER A 32 0.67 -0.20 6.57
C SER A 32 1.35 0.53 7.73
N ASP A 33 1.62 -0.19 8.81
CA ASP A 33 2.38 0.31 9.97
C ASP A 33 3.91 0.29 9.73
N GLY A 34 4.32 0.39 8.46
CA GLY A 34 5.70 0.30 8.02
C GLY A 34 6.50 1.58 8.25
N ASP A 35 7.79 1.52 7.92
CA ASP A 35 8.66 2.68 7.80
C ASP A 35 9.26 2.68 6.38
N PRO A 36 8.75 3.51 5.45
CA PRO A 36 7.71 4.53 5.64
C PRO A 36 6.28 3.99 5.80
N VAL A 37 5.37 4.83 6.30
CA VAL A 37 3.93 4.56 6.29
C VAL A 37 3.42 4.59 4.84
N VAL A 38 2.85 3.47 4.39
CA VAL A 38 2.30 3.34 3.03
C VAL A 38 0.80 3.14 3.07
N MET A 39 0.09 3.97 2.30
CA MET A 39 -1.36 3.87 2.11
C MET A 39 -1.65 3.39 0.69
N THR A 40 -2.57 2.45 0.56
CA THR A 40 -2.92 1.87 -0.74
C THR A 40 -4.42 1.89 -0.98
N HIS A 41 -4.81 1.84 -2.25
CA HIS A 41 -6.20 1.76 -2.67
C HIS A 41 -6.46 0.67 -3.71
N ASP A 42 -7.70 0.20 -3.76
CA ASP A 42 -8.23 -0.70 -4.78
C ASP A 42 -9.34 0.02 -5.57
N ILE A 43 -8.98 1.15 -6.20
CA ILE A 43 -9.88 1.90 -7.10
C ILE A 43 -9.44 1.64 -8.54
N GLU A 44 -10.42 1.44 -9.41
CA GLU A 44 -10.17 1.19 -10.83
C GLU A 44 -10.01 2.52 -11.60
N ASP A 45 -10.72 3.58 -11.20
CA ASP A 45 -10.72 4.89 -11.87
C ASP A 45 -10.83 6.06 -10.87
N GLY A 46 -10.31 7.22 -11.27
CA GLY A 46 -10.38 8.49 -10.52
C GLY A 46 -10.56 9.68 -11.47
N MET A 47 -10.89 10.86 -10.91
CA MET A 47 -10.93 12.08 -11.72
C MET A 47 -9.51 12.43 -12.16
N GLU A 48 -9.25 12.42 -13.46
CA GLU A 48 -7.91 12.66 -14.04
C GLU A 48 -7.27 13.97 -13.55
N GLU A 49 -6.25 13.83 -12.71
CA GLU A 49 -5.35 14.89 -12.29
C GLU A 49 -3.90 14.48 -12.58
N LYS A 50 -3.15 15.41 -13.16
CA LYS A 50 -1.74 15.18 -13.47
C LYS A 50 -0.91 15.16 -12.20
N LEU A 51 -0.08 14.12 -12.07
CA LEU A 51 0.95 14.03 -11.04
C LEU A 51 2.32 14.34 -11.66
N LYS A 52 3.02 15.32 -11.10
CA LYS A 52 4.44 15.55 -11.40
C LYS A 52 5.12 16.23 -10.22
N GLY A 53 6.05 15.55 -9.57
CA GLY A 53 6.70 16.04 -8.36
C GLY A 53 7.90 15.22 -7.93
N VAL A 54 8.44 15.55 -6.76
CA VAL A 54 9.53 14.80 -6.11
C VAL A 54 8.97 14.08 -4.89
N LEU A 55 9.32 12.80 -4.73
CA LEU A 55 8.97 12.05 -3.52
C LEU A 55 9.86 12.50 -2.36
N GLU A 56 9.26 12.78 -1.22
CA GLU A 56 9.93 13.25 -0.02
C GLU A 56 9.45 12.42 1.18
N TYR A 57 10.32 12.28 2.18
CA TYR A 57 10.06 11.53 3.41
C TYR A 57 10.21 12.44 4.63
N ASP A 58 9.24 12.38 5.54
CA ASP A 58 9.29 13.08 6.82
C ASP A 58 9.77 12.13 7.92
N ASN A 59 10.91 12.44 8.54
CA ASN A 59 11.52 11.58 9.57
C ASN A 59 10.74 11.54 10.90
N GLU A 60 9.93 12.55 11.21
CA GLU A 60 9.19 12.62 12.48
C GLU A 60 7.91 11.78 12.41
N THR A 61 7.20 11.89 11.29
CA THR A 61 5.91 11.25 11.04
C THR A 61 6.01 9.96 10.22
N LYS A 62 7.16 9.70 9.60
CA LYS A 62 7.42 8.58 8.68
C LYS A 62 6.56 8.60 7.42
N CYS A 63 5.98 9.75 7.10
CA CYS A 63 5.06 9.92 5.99
C CYS A 63 5.82 10.19 4.69
N LEU A 64 5.30 9.66 3.60
CA LEU A 64 5.71 10.02 2.25
C LEU A 64 4.77 11.07 1.68
N TYR A 65 5.33 12.05 0.98
CA TYR A 65 4.57 13.04 0.23
C TYR A 65 5.25 13.38 -1.08
N ILE A 66 4.45 13.79 -2.06
CA ILE A 66 4.92 14.26 -3.35
C ILE A 66 4.84 15.78 -3.36
N LYS A 67 6.00 16.42 -3.48
CA LYS A 67 6.10 17.86 -3.65
C LYS A 67 5.93 18.22 -5.12
N SER A 68 4.80 18.84 -5.45
CA SER A 68 4.45 19.17 -6.83
C SER A 68 5.48 20.13 -7.45
N THR A 69 5.87 19.82 -8.69
CA THR A 69 6.70 20.69 -9.54
C THR A 69 5.88 21.35 -10.65
N ILE A 70 4.56 21.13 -10.66
CA ILE A 70 3.65 21.76 -11.61
C ILE A 70 3.49 23.24 -11.26
N LYS A 71 3.70 24.09 -12.27
CA LYS A 71 3.52 25.54 -12.14
C LYS A 71 2.06 25.84 -11.78
N ASP A 72 1.87 26.72 -10.79
CA ASP A 72 0.55 27.18 -10.33
C ASP A 72 -0.37 26.06 -9.77
N ASP A 73 0.17 24.88 -9.45
CA ASP A 73 -0.57 23.85 -8.72
C ASP A 73 -1.02 24.38 -7.34
N LEU A 74 -2.32 24.28 -7.06
CA LEU A 74 -2.92 24.72 -5.80
C LEU A 74 -2.56 23.77 -4.65
N ASN A 75 -2.33 22.49 -4.97
CA ASN A 75 -1.98 21.44 -4.01
C ASN A 75 -0.50 21.11 -4.12
N LYS A 76 0.35 21.94 -3.49
CA LYS A 76 1.82 21.82 -3.56
C LYS A 76 2.38 20.55 -2.92
N ILE A 77 1.67 19.97 -1.98
CA ILE A 77 2.03 18.74 -1.30
C ILE A 77 0.86 17.79 -1.46
N LYS A 78 1.13 16.57 -1.92
CA LYS A 78 0.14 15.52 -2.10
C LYS A 78 0.62 14.29 -1.33
N VAL A 79 -0.22 13.76 -0.45
CA VAL A 79 0.07 12.51 0.24
C VAL A 79 -0.48 11.38 -0.63
N PRO A 80 0.39 10.56 -1.24
CA PRO A 80 -0.05 9.59 -2.22
C PRO A 80 -0.74 8.41 -1.53
N ILE A 81 -1.95 8.08 -2.00
CA ILE A 81 -2.52 6.76 -1.80
C ILE A 81 -2.18 5.93 -3.04
N TRP A 82 -1.35 4.91 -2.87
CA TRP A 82 -0.77 4.15 -3.97
C TRP A 82 -1.71 3.04 -4.49
N PRO A 83 -1.48 2.50 -5.69
CA PRO A 83 -2.18 1.29 -6.14
C PRO A 83 -1.99 0.12 -5.16
N LYS A 84 -3.00 -0.74 -5.07
CA LYS A 84 -2.98 -1.97 -4.29
C LYS A 84 -1.73 -2.80 -4.58
N GLY A 85 -1.15 -3.36 -3.51
CA GLY A 85 0.07 -4.17 -3.58
C GLY A 85 1.36 -3.34 -3.49
N THR A 86 1.27 -2.01 -3.46
CA THR A 86 2.41 -1.16 -3.10
C THR A 86 2.85 -1.41 -1.67
N THR A 87 4.16 -1.52 -1.45
CA THR A 87 4.75 -1.83 -0.15
C THR A 87 5.86 -0.84 0.19
N ALA A 88 6.09 -0.63 1.49
CA ALA A 88 7.22 0.15 2.00
C ALA A 88 8.54 -0.45 1.49
N TYR A 89 9.48 0.42 1.13
CA TYR A 89 10.81 0.03 0.68
C TYR A 89 11.85 0.99 1.23
N THR A 90 12.95 0.43 1.74
CA THR A 90 14.08 1.21 2.27
C THR A 90 15.37 0.62 1.74
N GLU A 91 16.26 1.48 1.23
CA GLU A 91 17.57 1.08 0.72
C GLU A 91 18.57 2.21 0.90
N ASN A 92 19.77 1.93 1.44
CA ASN A 92 20.82 2.92 1.66
C ASN A 92 20.32 4.17 2.43
N ASP A 93 19.52 3.96 3.47
CA ASP A 93 18.86 5.00 4.28
C ASP A 93 17.87 5.90 3.53
N LEU A 94 17.52 5.54 2.27
CA LEU A 94 16.46 6.20 1.51
C LEU A 94 15.13 5.46 1.68
N HIS A 95 14.05 6.20 1.86
CA HIS A 95 12.71 5.69 2.11
C HIS A 95 11.82 5.86 0.87
N GLY A 96 10.95 4.89 0.63
CA GLY A 96 10.04 4.96 -0.49
C GLY A 96 9.12 3.76 -0.60
N VAL A 97 8.76 3.42 -1.84
CA VAL A 97 7.79 2.38 -2.13
C VAL A 97 8.22 1.49 -3.27
N LYS A 98 7.83 0.22 -3.18
CA LYS A 98 7.83 -0.71 -4.31
C LYS A 98 6.42 -0.85 -4.84
N ILE A 99 6.22 -0.39 -6.07
CA ILE A 99 4.94 -0.33 -6.77
C ILE A 99 4.87 -1.53 -7.73
N PRO A 100 3.80 -2.34 -7.68
CA PRO A 100 3.58 -3.42 -8.64
C PRO A 100 3.68 -2.91 -10.07
N ASP A 101 4.37 -3.66 -10.93
CA ASP A 101 4.53 -3.40 -12.37
C ASP A 101 5.22 -2.08 -12.77
N HIS A 102 5.56 -1.19 -11.82
CA HIS A 102 6.23 0.09 -12.06
C HIS A 102 7.62 0.21 -11.41
N GLY A 103 7.94 -0.67 -10.46
CA GLY A 103 9.24 -0.75 -9.80
C GLY A 103 9.32 0.05 -8.51
N THR A 104 10.53 0.45 -8.13
CA THR A 104 10.78 1.20 -6.89
C THR A 104 10.88 2.69 -7.16
N VAL A 105 10.36 3.48 -6.22
CA VAL A 105 10.53 4.95 -6.13
C VAL A 105 11.05 5.24 -4.73
N LEU A 106 12.15 5.99 -4.63
CA LEU A 106 12.79 6.42 -3.39
C LEU A 106 12.65 7.93 -3.20
N GLU A 107 12.82 8.40 -1.96
CA GLU A 107 12.91 9.83 -1.68
C GLU A 107 13.98 10.51 -2.54
N GLY A 108 13.66 11.70 -3.05
CA GLY A 108 14.45 12.41 -4.05
C GLY A 108 14.12 12.05 -5.51
N ASP A 109 13.45 10.92 -5.78
CA ASP A 109 13.05 10.57 -7.14
C ASP A 109 11.95 11.50 -7.67
N THR A 110 12.02 11.78 -8.97
CA THR A 110 10.92 12.43 -9.69
C THR A 110 9.84 11.41 -10.01
N VAL A 111 8.60 11.73 -9.65
CA VAL A 111 7.41 10.93 -9.91
C VAL A 111 6.55 11.67 -10.93
N GLU A 112 6.21 10.98 -12.03
CA GLU A 112 5.27 11.47 -13.04
C GLU A 112 4.17 10.44 -13.27
N GLY A 113 2.95 10.91 -13.52
CA GLY A 113 1.82 10.04 -13.71
C GLY A 113 0.49 10.76 -13.65
N GLY A 114 -0.50 10.04 -13.17
CA GLY A 114 -1.87 10.51 -13.03
C GLY A 114 -2.53 9.90 -11.81
N GLY A 115 -3.64 10.50 -11.42
CA GLY A 115 -4.41 10.10 -10.27
C GLY A 115 -5.71 10.84 -10.24
N GLY A 116 -6.33 10.85 -9.06
CA GLY A 116 -7.50 11.67 -8.84
C GLY A 116 -7.84 11.86 -7.38
N GLY A 117 -8.76 12.80 -7.17
CA GLY A 117 -9.38 13.04 -5.88
C GLY A 117 -10.09 11.78 -5.38
N VAL A 118 -9.69 11.28 -4.22
CA VAL A 118 -10.34 10.16 -3.53
C VAL A 118 -10.83 10.61 -2.16
N ASP A 119 -12.05 10.19 -1.80
CA ASP A 119 -12.55 10.36 -0.45
C ASP A 119 -11.89 9.31 0.45
N ALA A 120 -10.95 9.76 1.28
CA ALA A 120 -10.25 8.95 2.28
C ALA A 120 -10.72 9.27 3.70
N SER A 121 -11.93 9.81 3.87
CA SER A 121 -12.48 10.16 5.19
C SER A 121 -12.59 8.98 6.17
N THR A 122 -12.60 7.76 5.67
CA THR A 122 -12.61 6.53 6.48
C THR A 122 -11.20 6.05 6.84
N LEU A 123 -10.15 6.66 6.30
CA LEU A 123 -8.76 6.37 6.65
C LEU A 123 -8.34 7.25 7.83
N GLU A 124 -7.84 6.61 8.89
CA GLU A 124 -7.21 7.32 10.01
C GLU A 124 -5.69 7.15 9.92
N SER A 125 -4.99 8.22 9.54
CA SER A 125 -3.54 8.26 9.44
C SER A 125 -3.05 9.65 9.81
N ASP A 126 -1.96 9.73 10.57
CA ASP A 126 -1.28 11.00 10.85
C ASP A 126 -0.67 11.63 9.58
N CYS A 127 -0.52 10.84 8.52
CA CYS A 127 -0.09 11.33 7.20
C CYS A 127 -1.20 12.02 6.42
N LEU A 128 -2.48 11.88 6.80
CA LEU A 128 -3.60 12.42 6.03
C LEU A 128 -4.34 13.51 6.80
N GLU A 129 -4.60 14.62 6.11
CA GLU A 129 -5.68 15.50 6.51
C GLU A 129 -7.02 14.86 6.14
N LYS A 130 -8.04 15.03 7.00
CA LYS A 130 -9.38 14.50 6.74
C LYS A 130 -9.99 15.17 5.51
N GLY A 131 -10.47 14.38 4.54
CA GLY A 131 -11.21 14.87 3.38
C GLY A 131 -10.82 14.18 2.08
N ILE A 132 -10.86 14.95 0.98
CA ILE A 132 -10.44 14.50 -0.35
C ILE A 132 -8.91 14.54 -0.43
N THR A 133 -8.30 13.42 -0.79
CA THR A 133 -6.85 13.28 -1.00
C THR A 133 -6.55 12.75 -2.40
N PHE A 134 -5.30 12.42 -2.70
CA PHE A 134 -4.82 12.05 -4.02
C PHE A 134 -4.54 10.53 -4.12
N GLY A 135 -5.36 9.81 -4.87
CA GLY A 135 -5.12 8.42 -5.25
C GLY A 135 -4.30 8.35 -6.54
N VAL A 136 -3.17 7.66 -6.52
CA VAL A 136 -2.29 7.50 -7.69
C VAL A 136 -2.78 6.33 -8.53
N THR A 137 -3.20 6.58 -9.76
CA THR A 137 -3.78 5.56 -10.65
C THR A 137 -2.87 5.20 -11.82
N SER A 138 -1.87 6.02 -12.14
CA SER A 138 -0.91 5.72 -13.21
C SER A 138 0.48 6.31 -12.94
N PHE A 139 1.51 5.64 -13.49
CA PHE A 139 2.89 6.11 -13.50
C PHE A 139 3.44 6.12 -14.93
N ASN A 140 4.11 7.23 -15.25
CA ASN A 140 4.91 7.37 -16.46
C ASN A 140 6.37 7.28 -16.05
N LYS A 141 7.00 6.13 -16.29
CA LYS A 141 8.44 5.96 -16.10
C LYS A 141 9.18 6.09 -17.43
#